data_AF-A0A966QKL8-F1
#
_entry.id   AF-A0A966QKL8-F1
#
_cell.length_a   1.000
_cell.length_b   1.000
_cell.length_c   1.000
_cell.angle_alpha   90.00
_cell.angle_beta   90.00
_cell.angle_gamma   90.00
#
_symmetry.space_group_name_H-M   'P 1'
#
loop_
_entity.id
_entity.type
_entity.pdbx_description
1 polymer ?
#
loop_
_entity_poly.entity_id
_entity_poly.type
_entity_poly.pdbx_seq_one_letter_code
_entity_poly.pdbx_strand_id
1 'polypeptide(L)'
;MQLNLSADDVLKTTRSVRKRLDFDKPVERSIVEECLEIALQAPTGGNRQGWHFIVIEDAAKKKALADIYRDNWKIYSSLPGRPTGDQRDSQMGRVRDSATFL
;
A
#
# COMPACT_ATOMS: atom_id res chain seq x y z
N MET A 1 1.77 5.00 18.73
CA MET A 1 3.23 5.16 19.00
C MET A 1 3.70 6.45 18.33
N GLN A 2 4.31 7.38 19.06
CA GLN A 2 4.80 8.62 18.44
C GLN A 2 6.21 8.45 17.86
N LEU A 3 6.33 8.64 16.55
CA LEU A 3 7.59 8.45 15.80
C LEU A 3 8.42 9.73 15.67
N ASN A 4 7.94 10.88 16.17
CA ASN A 4 8.61 12.19 16.10
C ASN A 4 9.08 12.58 14.69
N LEU A 5 8.27 12.26 13.68
CA LEU A 5 8.52 12.61 12.28
C LEU A 5 7.79 13.91 11.93
N SER A 6 8.44 14.78 11.15
CA SER A 6 7.75 15.90 10.52
C SER A 6 6.84 15.42 9.37
N ALA A 7 5.92 16.26 8.93
CA ALA A 7 5.11 15.98 7.74
C ALA A 7 5.99 15.71 6.50
N ASP A 8 7.09 16.46 6.37
CA ASP A 8 8.09 16.29 5.32
C ASP A 8 8.76 14.91 5.39
N ASP A 9 9.12 14.45 6.58
CA ASP A 9 9.75 13.14 6.76
C ASP A 9 8.79 12.01 6.37
N VAL A 10 7.52 12.10 6.78
CA VAL A 10 6.48 11.13 6.41
C VAL A 10 6.33 11.06 4.89
N LEU A 11 6.20 12.20 4.22
CA LEU A 11 6.03 12.26 2.76
C LEU A 11 7.29 11.77 2.02
N LYS A 12 8.49 12.09 2.51
CA LYS A 12 9.75 11.68 1.89
C LYS A 12 10.11 10.23 2.15
N THR A 13 9.51 9.54 3.12
CA THR A 13 9.85 8.15 3.48
C THR A 13 8.76 7.12 3.18
N THR A 14 7.51 7.54 2.97
CA THR A 14 6.41 6.64 2.59
C THR A 14 6.62 6.13 1.16
N ARG A 15 7.03 4.87 1.02
CA ARG A 15 7.24 4.17 -0.26
C ARG A 15 6.35 2.94 -0.34
N SER A 16 6.10 2.44 -1.54
CA SER A 16 5.52 1.09 -1.70
C SER A 16 6.53 0.03 -1.28
N VAL A 17 6.44 -0.46 -0.04
CA VAL A 17 7.31 -1.49 0.54
C VAL A 17 6.68 -2.86 0.35
N ARG A 18 7.44 -3.80 -0.23
CA ARG A 18 6.98 -5.19 -0.48
C ARG A 18 8.02 -6.22 -0.04
N LYS A 19 9.29 -5.99 -0.41
CA LYS A 19 10.41 -6.93 -0.18
C LYS A 19 11.08 -6.84 1.20
N ARG A 20 10.77 -5.83 2.00
CA ARG A 20 11.43 -5.55 3.30
C ARG A 20 10.47 -5.66 4.49
N LEU A 21 9.38 -6.41 4.31
CA LEU A 21 8.42 -6.66 5.38
C LEU A 21 8.91 -7.83 6.23
N ASP A 22 8.79 -7.67 7.54
CA ASP A 22 8.94 -8.74 8.52
C ASP A 22 7.58 -9.42 8.67
N PHE A 23 7.45 -10.66 8.18
CA PHE A 23 6.20 -11.40 8.20
C PHE A 23 5.97 -12.16 9.52
N ASP A 24 7.00 -12.29 10.35
CA ASP A 24 6.92 -12.98 11.65
C ASP A 24 6.48 -12.03 12.76
N LYS A 25 6.65 -10.72 12.56
CA LYS A 25 6.18 -9.67 13.48
C LYS A 25 4.72 -9.30 13.19
N PRO A 26 3.76 -9.64 14.08
CA PRO A 26 2.39 -9.20 13.93
C PRO A 26 2.27 -7.68 14.12
N VAL A 27 1.27 -7.09 13.47
CA VAL A 27 0.86 -5.70 13.72
C VAL A 27 -0.29 -5.72 14.71
N GLU A 28 -0.11 -5.09 15.86
CA GLU A 28 -1.14 -4.99 16.89
C GLU A 28 -2.38 -4.27 16.37
N ARG A 29 -3.58 -4.76 16.73
CA ARG A 29 -4.86 -4.19 16.29
C ARG A 29 -4.98 -2.71 16.62
N SER A 30 -4.51 -2.30 17.80
CA SER A 30 -4.53 -0.90 18.27
C SER A 30 -3.72 0.04 17.37
N ILE A 31 -2.63 -0.44 16.76
CA ILE A 31 -1.84 0.36 15.80
C ILE A 31 -2.64 0.61 14.53
N VAL A 32 -3.39 -0.40 14.05
CA VAL A 32 -4.25 -0.25 12.87
C VAL A 32 -5.36 0.76 13.17
N GLU A 33 -5.97 0.70 14.35
CA GLU A 33 -7.01 1.63 14.78
C GLU A 33 -6.50 3.07 14.90
N GLU A 34 -5.32 3.29 15.52
CA GLU A 34 -4.66 4.61 15.57
C GLU A 34 -4.44 5.18 14.14
N CYS A 35 -4.05 4.33 13.19
CA CYS A 35 -3.89 4.74 11.80
C CYS A 35 -5.21 5.12 11.13
N LEU A 36 -6.31 4.42 11.44
CA LEU A 36 -7.64 4.74 10.93
C LEU A 36 -8.18 6.05 11.52
N GLU A 37 -7.96 6.31 12.80
CA GLU A 37 -8.34 7.58 13.45
C GLU A 37 -7.68 8.79 12.77
N ILE A 38 -6.39 8.65 12.40
CA ILE A 38 -5.67 9.66 11.62
C ILE A 38 -6.28 9.78 10.21
N ALA A 39 -6.55 8.67 9.54
CA ALA A 39 -7.11 8.67 8.19
C ALA A 39 -8.50 9.34 8.11
N LEU A 40 -9.31 9.22 9.17
CA LEU A 40 -10.63 9.85 9.28
C LEU A 40 -10.59 11.39 9.32
N GLN A 41 -9.42 12.00 9.54
CA GLN A 41 -9.24 13.44 9.42
C GLN A 41 -9.29 13.94 7.96
N ALA A 42 -9.30 13.03 6.97
CA ALA A 42 -9.42 13.40 5.57
C ALA A 42 -10.78 14.08 5.27
N PRO A 43 -10.80 15.21 4.54
CA PRO A 43 -12.04 15.90 4.23
C PRO A 43 -12.91 15.10 3.26
N THR A 44 -14.24 15.24 3.38
CA THR A 44 -15.21 14.69 2.41
C THR A 44 -16.23 15.74 2.00
N GLY A 45 -16.69 15.65 0.75
CA GLY A 45 -17.77 16.49 0.25
C GLY A 45 -19.03 16.35 1.12
N GLY A 46 -19.47 17.47 1.70
CA GLY A 46 -20.61 17.50 2.63
C GLY A 46 -20.41 16.69 3.91
N ASN A 47 -19.16 16.43 4.32
CA ASN A 47 -18.82 15.58 5.47
C ASN A 47 -19.46 14.18 5.44
N ARG A 48 -19.67 13.60 4.25
CA ARG A 48 -20.38 12.33 4.08
C ARG A 48 -19.67 11.12 4.66
N GLN A 49 -18.33 11.17 4.78
CA GLN A 49 -17.53 10.09 5.37
C GLN A 49 -17.86 8.68 4.81
N GLY A 50 -18.10 8.57 3.50
CA GLY A 50 -18.62 7.36 2.85
C GLY A 50 -17.63 6.20 2.72
N TRP A 51 -16.52 6.23 3.43
CA TRP A 51 -15.50 5.17 3.44
C TRP A 51 -15.90 4.03 4.36
N HIS A 52 -15.53 2.81 3.97
CA HIS A 52 -15.64 1.62 4.81
C HIS A 52 -14.26 0.96 4.88
N PHE A 53 -13.82 0.67 6.10
CA PHE A 53 -12.56 -0.02 6.34
C PHE A 53 -12.83 -1.48 6.67
N ILE A 54 -12.23 -2.39 5.92
CA ILE A 54 -12.33 -3.84 6.15
C ILE A 54 -10.94 -4.35 6.51
N VAL A 55 -10.73 -4.68 7.78
CA VAL A 55 -9.47 -5.23 8.27
C VAL A 55 -9.52 -6.76 8.19
N ILE A 56 -8.73 -7.34 7.28
CA ILE A 56 -8.66 -8.78 7.08
C ILE A 56 -7.47 -9.34 7.86
N GLU A 57 -7.75 -10.15 8.88
CA GLU A 57 -6.71 -10.85 9.65
C GLU A 57 -6.57 -12.33 9.28
N ASP A 58 -7.69 -12.98 8.96
CA ASP A 58 -7.77 -14.39 8.60
C ASP A 58 -6.87 -14.76 7.41
N ALA A 59 -6.01 -15.75 7.61
CA ALA A 59 -5.00 -16.15 6.64
C ALA A 59 -5.62 -16.73 5.35
N ALA A 60 -6.72 -17.48 5.45
CA ALA A 60 -7.39 -18.06 4.29
C ALA A 60 -8.01 -16.98 3.40
N LYS A 61 -8.69 -15.98 4.00
CA LYS A 61 -9.22 -14.80 3.29
C LYS A 61 -8.11 -13.98 2.65
N LYS A 62 -7.00 -13.73 3.36
CA LYS A 62 -5.82 -13.05 2.79
C LYS A 62 -5.31 -13.79 1.56
N LYS A 63 -5.18 -15.12 1.65
CA LYS A 63 -4.72 -15.94 0.52
C LYS A 63 -5.69 -15.84 -0.67
N ALA A 64 -6.99 -15.99 -0.43
CA ALA A 64 -7.99 -15.91 -1.49
C ALA A 64 -7.96 -14.56 -2.22
N LEU A 65 -7.85 -13.45 -1.48
CA LEU A 65 -7.71 -12.11 -2.05
C LEU A 65 -6.38 -11.95 -2.82
N ALA A 66 -5.29 -12.51 -2.29
CA ALA A 66 -3.98 -12.47 -2.96
C ALA A 66 -3.97 -13.26 -4.28
N ASP A 67 -4.69 -14.39 -4.35
CA ASP A 67 -4.83 -15.16 -5.60
C ASP A 67 -5.58 -14.34 -6.66
N ILE A 68 -6.70 -13.70 -6.30
CA ILE A 68 -7.45 -12.80 -7.19
C ILE A 68 -6.55 -11.64 -7.66
N TYR A 69 -5.80 -11.02 -6.76
CA TYR A 69 -4.87 -9.94 -7.09
C TYR A 69 -3.82 -10.40 -8.10
N ARG A 70 -3.18 -11.55 -7.87
CA ARG A 70 -2.13 -12.09 -8.76
C ARG A 70 -2.64 -12.38 -10.16
N ASP A 71 -3.85 -12.91 -10.31
CA ASP A 71 -4.41 -13.17 -11.63
C ASP A 71 -4.67 -11.90 -12.42
N ASN A 72 -5.16 -10.84 -11.76
CA ASN A 72 -5.32 -9.52 -12.38
C ASN A 72 -3.96 -8.85 -12.66
N TRP A 73 -2.97 -9.05 -11.79
CA TRP A 73 -1.62 -8.52 -11.98
C TRP A 73 -0.96 -9.07 -13.24
N LYS A 74 -1.12 -10.37 -13.55
CA LYS A 74 -0.61 -10.97 -14.80
C LYS A 74 -1.12 -10.22 -16.03
N ILE A 75 -2.39 -9.84 -16.03
CA ILE A 75 -3.00 -9.06 -17.11
C ILE A 75 -2.41 -7.65 -17.11
N TYR A 76 -2.51 -6.93 -15.99
CA TYR A 76 -2.06 -5.53 -15.90
C TYR A 76 -0.59 -5.34 -16.26
N SER A 77 0.29 -6.23 -15.78
CA SER A 77 1.73 -6.16 -16.04
C SER A 77 2.12 -6.44 -17.49
N SER A 78 1.23 -7.06 -18.28
CA SER A 78 1.39 -7.27 -19.73
C SER A 78 0.93 -6.09 -20.58
N LEU A 79 0.17 -5.15 -20.00
CA LEU A 79 -0.34 -3.99 -20.75
C LEU A 79 0.80 -3.04 -21.14
N PRO A 80 0.62 -2.26 -22.24
CA PRO A 80 1.58 -1.23 -22.62
C PRO A 80 1.89 -0.30 -21.46
N GLY A 81 3.18 -0.12 -21.19
CA GLY A 81 3.65 0.81 -20.17
C GLY A 81 3.44 2.27 -20.55
N ARG A 82 3.71 3.16 -19.61
CA ARG A 82 3.81 4.60 -19.89
C ARG A 82 4.85 4.87 -21.00
N PRO A 83 4.74 6.00 -21.73
CA PRO A 83 5.82 6.49 -22.59
C PRO A 83 7.12 6.71 -21.81
N THR A 84 8.24 6.33 -22.42
CA THR A 84 9.61 6.55 -21.91
C THR A 84 10.15 7.91 -22.36
N GLY A 85 11.27 8.35 -21.79
CA GLY A 85 11.96 9.60 -22.12
C GLY A 85 12.12 10.57 -20.95
N ASP A 86 11.94 10.10 -19.71
CA ASP A 86 12.13 10.95 -18.54
C ASP A 86 12.88 10.26 -17.40
N GLN A 87 13.19 11.07 -16.39
CA GLN A 87 14.03 10.72 -15.24
C GLN A 87 13.56 9.46 -14.49
N ARG A 88 12.26 9.13 -14.55
CA ARG A 88 11.66 8.00 -13.83
C ARG A 88 12.06 6.67 -14.45
N ASP A 89 12.48 6.64 -15.73
CA ASP A 89 12.88 5.41 -16.44
C ASP A 89 14.00 4.66 -15.71
N SER A 90 14.94 5.40 -15.12
CA SER A 90 16.05 4.84 -14.33
C SER A 90 15.60 3.99 -13.12
N GLN A 91 14.41 4.26 -12.57
CA GLN A 91 13.86 3.53 -11.43
C GLN A 91 12.85 2.45 -11.85
N MET A 92 12.36 2.46 -13.09
CA MET A 92 11.26 1.60 -13.50
C MET A 92 11.55 0.11 -13.36
N GLY A 93 12.81 -0.32 -13.56
CA GLY A 93 13.22 -1.70 -13.33
C GLY A 93 12.98 -2.14 -11.89
N ARG A 94 13.42 -1.34 -10.91
CA ARG A 94 13.24 -1.61 -9.47
C ARG A 94 11.77 -1.56 -9.06
N VAL A 95 11.00 -0.64 -9.66
CA VAL A 95 9.55 -0.53 -9.40
C VAL A 95 8.81 -1.78 -9.87
N ARG A 96 9.09 -2.26 -11.09
CA ARG A 96 8.49 -3.49 -11.63
C ARG A 96 8.89 -4.72 -10.82
N ASP A 97 10.17 -4.87 -10.53
CA ASP A 97 10.70 -5.98 -9.72
C ASP A 97 10.09 -5.99 -8.30
N SER A 98 9.91 -4.83 -7.67
CA SER A 98 9.18 -4.72 -6.40
C SER A 98 7.71 -5.15 -6.55
N ALA A 99 7.02 -4.66 -7.58
CA ALA A 99 5.60 -4.94 -7.78
C ALA A 99 5.30 -6.42 -8.06
N THR A 100 6.17 -7.12 -8.79
CA THR A 100 6.04 -8.55 -9.11
C THR A 100 6.25 -9.47 -7.90
N PHE A 101 6.77 -8.97 -6.77
CA PHE A 101 6.95 -9.78 -5.55
C PHE A 101 5.62 -10.20 -4.88
N LEU A 102 4.50 -9.55 -5.20
CA LEU A 102 3.16 -9.81 -4.63
C LEU A 102 2.42 -11.00 -5.28
#